data_AF-A0A6V7I711-F1
#
_entry.id   AF-A0A6V7I711-F1
#
_cell.length_a   1.000
_cell.length_b   1.000
_cell.length_c   1.000
_cell.angle_alpha   90.00
_cell.angle_beta   90.00
_cell.angle_gamma   90.00
#
_symmetry.space_group_name_H-M   'P 1'
#
loop_
_entity.id
_entity.type
_entity.pdbx_description
1 polymer ?
#
loop_
_entity_poly.entity_id
_entity_poly.type
_entity_poly.pdbx_seq_one_letter_code
_entity_poly.pdbx_strand_id
1 'polypeptide(L)' 'VDQGTLFEIVMAANYLDIRGLLDITCQTVANMIKGKKAEDIRKTFNIKNDLTPEEIAEVEEEMEFTES' A
#
# COMPACT_ATOMS: atom_id res chain seq x y z
N VAL A 1 -15.39 -7.95 1.84
CA VAL A 1 -14.93 -6.98 2.86
C VAL A 1 -14.56 -5.73 2.10
N ASP A 2 -15.22 -4.63 2.36
CA ASP A 2 -14.84 -3.34 1.79
C ASP A 2 -13.55 -2.83 2.44
N GLN A 3 -12.90 -1.85 1.81
CA GLN A 3 -11.60 -1.34 2.24
C GLN A 3 -11.65 -0.71 3.64
N GLY A 4 -12.75 -0.04 4.00
CA GLY A 4 -12.92 0.54 5.34
C GLY A 4 -12.95 -0.54 6.42
N THR A 5 -13.78 -1.56 6.21
CA THR A 5 -13.84 -2.72 7.12
C THR A 5 -12.51 -3.46 7.19
N LEU A 6 -11.75 -3.59 6.09
CA LEU A 6 -10.43 -4.22 6.12
C LEU A 6 -9.46 -3.47 7.04
N PHE A 7 -9.42 -2.13 6.96
CA PHE A 7 -8.58 -1.32 7.83
C PHE A 7 -8.98 -1.42 9.30
N GLU A 8 -10.28 -1.42 9.60
CA GLU A 8 -10.77 -1.63 10.97
C GLU A 8 -10.34 -2.99 11.53
N ILE A 9 -10.38 -4.04 10.71
CA ILE A 9 -9.92 -5.38 11.10
C ILE A 9 -8.40 -5.38 11.34
N VAL A 10 -7.60 -4.73 10.48
CA VAL A 10 -6.14 -4.61 10.68
C VAL A 10 -5.86 -3.90 12.01
N MET A 11 -6.53 -2.77 12.29
CA MET A 11 -6.35 -2.03 13.54
C MET A 11 -6.77 -2.85 14.75
N ALA A 12 -7.91 -3.54 14.69
CA ALA A 12 -8.39 -4.39 15.77
C ALA A 12 -7.45 -5.58 16.02
N ALA A 13 -6.95 -6.22 14.96
CA ALA A 13 -5.99 -7.31 15.05
C ALA A 13 -4.67 -6.86 15.69
N ASN A 14 -4.17 -5.68 15.31
CA ASN A 14 -2.97 -5.08 15.90
C ASN A 14 -3.19 -4.68 17.37
N TYR A 15 -4.35 -4.07 17.69
CA TYR A 15 -4.67 -3.65 19.05
C TYR A 15 -4.84 -4.85 20.01
N LEU A 16 -5.43 -5.94 19.53
CA LEU A 16 -5.66 -7.17 20.31
C LEU A 16 -4.48 -8.16 20.25
N ASP A 17 -3.38 -7.81 19.56
CA ASP A 17 -2.20 -8.64 19.35
C ASP A 17 -2.51 -10.04 18.75
N ILE A 18 -3.44 -10.09 17.80
CA ILE A 18 -3.82 -11.32 17.10
C ILE A 18 -2.96 -11.45 15.85
N ARG A 19 -1.71 -11.91 16.04
CA ARG A 19 -0.69 -12.02 14.98
C ARG A 19 -1.19 -12.69 13.69
N GLY A 20 -1.88 -13.83 13.79
CA GLY A 20 -2.37 -14.54 12.60
C GLY A 20 -3.41 -13.74 11.79
N LEU A 21 -4.24 -12.95 12.47
CA LEU A 21 -5.22 -12.09 11.80
C LEU A 21 -4.54 -10.86 11.19
N LEU A 22 -3.55 -10.29 11.90
CA LEU A 22 -2.73 -9.21 11.38
C LEU A 22 -1.98 -9.65 10.12
N ASP A 23 -1.35 -10.83 10.13
CA ASP A 23 -0.62 -11.37 8.98
C ASP A 23 -1.51 -11.54 7.75
N ILE A 24 -2.70 -12.15 7.91
CA ILE A 24 -3.63 -12.38 6.80
C ILE A 24 -4.16 -11.06 6.24
N THR A 25 -4.49 -10.10 7.11
CA THR A 25 -5.03 -8.81 6.69
C THR A 25 -3.95 -7.95 6.01
N CYS A 26 -2.73 -7.93 6.55
CA CYS A 26 -1.56 -7.32 5.91
C CYS A 26 -1.24 -7.96 4.56
N GLN A 27 -1.30 -9.30 4.45
CA GLN A 27 -1.08 -9.99 3.18
C GLN A 27 -2.16 -9.63 2.14
N THR A 28 -3.40 -9.44 2.58
CA THR A 28 -4.50 -9.00 1.71
C THR A 28 -4.22 -7.59 1.17
N VAL A 29 -3.78 -6.66 2.03
CA VAL A 29 -3.38 -5.31 1.61
C VAL A 29 -2.18 -5.36 0.65
N ALA A 30 -1.17 -6.18 0.95
CA ALA A 30 0.01 -6.36 0.09
C ALA A 30 -0.38 -6.87 -1.31
N ASN A 31 -1.30 -7.83 -1.38
CA ASN A 31 -1.82 -8.36 -2.66
C ASN A 31 -2.60 -7.30 -3.46
N MET A 32 -3.21 -6.32 -2.79
CA MET A 32 -3.89 -5.20 -3.47
C MET A 32 -2.92 -4.18 -4.08
N ILE A 33 -1.68 -4.13 -3.59
CA ILE A 33 -0.61 -3.22 -4.03
C ILE A 33 0.25 -3.88 -5.10
N LYS A 34 0.53 -5.18 -4.95
CA LYS A 34 1.46 -5.92 -5.81
C LYS A 34 1.09 -5.79 -7.30
N GLY A 35 2.05 -5.32 -8.10
CA GLY A 35 1.92 -5.20 -9.55
C GLY A 35 1.09 -4.01 -10.04
N LYS A 36 0.66 -3.11 -9.14
CA LYS A 36 0.02 -1.85 -9.53
C LYS A 36 1.04 -0.71 -9.57
N LYS A 37 0.80 0.26 -10.45
CA LYS A 37 1.59 1.50 -10.50
C LYS A 37 1.32 2.35 -9.26
N ALA A 38 2.30 3.16 -8.86
CA ALA A 38 2.19 4.06 -7.72
C ALA A 38 0.96 4.98 -7.81
N GLU A 39 0.63 5.49 -9.00
CA GLU A 39 -0.57 6.32 -9.21
C GLU A 39 -1.88 5.57 -8.90
N ASP A 40 -1.99 4.32 -9.33
CA ASP A 40 -3.20 3.51 -9.13
C ASP A 40 -3.36 3.11 -7.67
N ILE A 41 -2.24 2.86 -6.98
CA ILE A 41 -2.21 2.63 -5.53
C ILE A 41 -2.68 3.90 -4.81
N ARG A 42 -2.13 5.07 -5.16
CA ARG A 42 -2.54 6.35 -4.58
C ARG A 42 -4.04 6.61 -4.76
N LYS A 43 -4.59 6.37 -5.96
CA LYS A 43 -6.04 6.46 -6.22
C LYS A 43 -6.85 5.47 -5.37
N THR A 44 -6.42 4.21 -5.33
CA THR A 44 -7.12 3.14 -4.58
C THR A 44 -7.17 3.44 -3.08
N PHE A 45 -6.07 3.94 -2.52
CA PHE A 45 -5.96 4.24 -1.09
C PHE A 45 -6.31 5.68 -0.74
N ASN A 46 -6.77 6.47 -1.72
CA ASN A 46 -7.07 7.90 -1.56
C ASN A 46 -5.91 8.69 -0.92
N ILE A 47 -4.68 8.35 -1.32
CA ILE A 47 -3.44 8.98 -0.83
C ILE A 47 -3.14 10.17 -1.73
N LYS A 48 -2.98 11.35 -1.12
CA LYS A 48 -2.57 12.57 -1.84
C LYS A 48 -1.15 12.39 -2.37
N ASN A 49 -0.91 12.78 -3.64
CA ASN A 49 0.45 12.92 -4.13
C ASN A 49 1.07 14.20 -3.55
N ASP A 50 2.15 14.02 -2.81
CA ASP A 50 2.93 15.03 -2.11
C ASP A 50 4.29 15.28 -2.75
N LEU A 51 4.66 14.50 -3.77
CA LEU A 51 5.90 14.65 -4.51
C LEU A 51 5.75 15.70 -5.63
N THR A 52 6.82 16.45 -5.83
CA THR A 52 6.99 17.32 -7.00
C THR A 52 7.26 16.48 -8.26
N PRO A 53 7.04 17.03 -9.46
CA PRO A 53 7.34 16.32 -10.70
C PRO A 53 8.82 15.89 -10.83
N GLU A 54 9.74 16.68 -10.27
CA GLU A 54 11.17 16.38 -10.26
C GLU A 54 11.47 15.16 -9.37
N GLU A 55 10.93 15.13 -8.15
CA GLU A 55 11.08 13.98 -7.24
C GLU A 55 10.43 12.70 -7.79
N ILE A 56 9.31 12.82 -8.52
CA ILE A 56 8.68 11.66 -9.18
C ILE A 56 9.60 11.11 -10.26
N ALA A 57 10.21 11.98 -11.08
CA ALA A 57 11.13 11.55 -12.14
C ALA A 57 12.38 10.87 -11.57
N GLU A 58 12.95 11.39 -10.49
CA GLU A 58 14.08 10.75 -9.79
C GLU A 58 13.70 9.37 -9.25
N VAL A 59 12.53 9.25 -8.60
CA VAL A 59 12.05 7.95 -8.09
C VAL A 59 11.76 6.96 -9.22
N GLU A 60 11.20 7.41 -10.34
CA GLU A 60 10.94 6.54 -11.51
C GLU A 60 12.25 6.05 -12.15
N GLU A 61 13.27 6.91 -12.25
CA GLU A 61 14.61 6.53 -12.73
C GLU A 61 15.28 5.51 -11.79
N GLU A 62 15.19 5.72 -10.47
CA GLU A 62 15.69 4.76 -9.47
C GLU A 62 14.95 3.41 -9.52
N MET A 63 13.63 3.42 -9.74
CA MET A 63 12.84 2.19 -9.87
C MET A 63 13.22 1.41 -11.14
N GLU A 64 13.43 2.07 -12.28
CA GLU A 64 13.86 1.42 -13.52
C GLU A 64 15.24 0.75 -13.37
N PHE A 65 16.16 1.38 -12.64
CA PHE A 65 17.49 0.83 -12.36
C PHE A 65 17.49 -0.37 -11.41
N THR A 66 16.49 -0.49 -10.52
CA THR A 66 16.41 -1.58 -9.53
C THR A 66 15.60 -2.79 -10.01
N GLU A 67 14.76 -2.60 -11.04
CA GLU A 67 14.04 -3.69 -11.71
C GLU A 67 14.84 -4.39 -12.83
N SER A 68 16.05 -3.90 -13.15
CA SER A 68 16.97 -4.47 -14.16
C SER A 68 17.96 -5.51 -13.59
#